data_AF-A0A7V8QQU4-F1
#
_entry.id   AF-A0A7V8QQU4-F1
#
_cell.length_a   1.000
_cell.length_b   1.000
_cell.length_c   1.000
_cell.angle_alpha   90.00
_cell.angle_beta   90.00
_cell.angle_gamma   90.00
#
_symmetry.space_group_name_H-M   'P 1'
#
loop_
_entity.id
_entity.type
_entity.pdbx_description
1 polymer ?
#
loop_
_entity_poly.entity_id
_entity_poly.type
_entity_poly.pdbx_seq_one_letter_code
_entity_poly.pdbx_strand_id
1 'polypeptide(L)' 'MGFGADDIRPAANVDFLKANPKVEKMLKKASIPLADIAAQNLKMNDGEKSEKAIKKHADAWIKANQSTFDSWIK' A
#
# COMPACT_ATOMS: atom_id res chain seq x y z
N MET A 1 -2.13 -27.77 12.46
CA MET A 1 -3.37 -27.24 11.86
C MET A 1 -3.45 -25.78 12.25
N GLY A 2 -3.37 -24.89 11.27
CA GLY A 2 -3.32 -23.43 11.46
C GLY A 2 -4.09 -22.75 10.34
N PHE A 3 -4.36 -21.46 10.51
CA PHE A 3 -5.06 -20.64 9.51
C PHE A 3 -4.29 -20.61 8.19
N GLY A 4 -5.00 -20.48 7.06
CA GLY A 4 -4.38 -20.23 5.77
C GLY A 4 -3.60 -18.91 5.77
N ALA A 5 -2.73 -18.70 4.79
CA ALA A 5 -2.07 -17.41 4.64
C ALA A 5 -3.13 -16.35 4.27
N ASP A 6 -3.32 -15.38 5.16
CA ASP A 6 -4.19 -14.22 4.90
C ASP A 6 -3.49 -13.23 3.97
N ASP A 7 -4.29 -12.54 3.15
CA ASP A 7 -3.81 -11.57 2.17
C ASP A 7 -4.67 -10.30 2.18
N ILE A 8 -4.04 -9.15 1.96
CA ILE A 8 -4.72 -7.85 1.94
C ILE A 8 -4.93 -7.46 0.47
N ARG A 9 -6.19 -7.30 0.08
CA ARG A 9 -6.58 -6.97 -1.31
C ARG A 9 -7.27 -5.61 -1.39
N PRO A 10 -6.94 -4.77 -2.39
CA PRO A 10 -7.73 -3.58 -2.64
C PRO A 10 -9.12 -3.96 -3.17
N ALA A 11 -10.13 -3.23 -2.70
CA ALA A 11 -11.49 -3.31 -3.21
C ALA A 11 -11.94 -1.92 -3.68
N ALA A 12 -12.66 -1.83 -4.79
CA ALA A 12 -13.14 -0.57 -5.34
C ALA A 12 -14.49 -0.75 -6.06
N ASN A 13 -15.25 0.34 -6.16
CA ASN A 13 -16.51 0.37 -6.89
C ASN A 13 -16.28 0.07 -8.39
N VAL A 14 -17.10 -0.81 -8.96
CA VAL A 14 -16.94 -1.29 -10.34
C VAL A 14 -17.08 -0.16 -11.36
N ASP A 15 -18.08 0.72 -11.21
CA ASP A 15 -18.32 1.79 -12.17
C ASP A 15 -17.23 2.87 -12.10
N PHE A 16 -16.67 3.11 -10.91
CA PHE A 16 -15.47 3.93 -10.74
C PHE A 16 -14.27 3.35 -11.49
N LEU A 17 -14.02 2.03 -11.41
CA LEU A 17 -12.91 1.40 -12.13
C LEU A 17 -13.10 1.44 -13.65
N LYS A 18 -14.32 1.24 -14.14
CA LYS A 18 -14.66 1.38 -15.57
C LYS A 18 -14.36 2.80 -16.07
N ALA A 19 -14.68 3.82 -15.27
CA ALA A 19 -14.39 5.22 -15.59
C ALA A 19 -12.88 5.57 -15.44
N ASN A 20 -12.13 4.79 -14.66
CA ASN A 20 -10.73 5.07 -14.30
C ASN A 20 -9.82 3.83 -14.53
N PRO A 21 -9.63 3.37 -15.78
CA PRO A 21 -8.89 2.13 -16.06
C PRO A 21 -7.41 2.17 -15.65
N LYS A 22 -6.81 3.36 -15.51
CA LYS A 22 -5.45 3.52 -14.97
C LYS A 22 -5.39 3.13 -13.49
N VAL A 23 -6.42 3.48 -12.71
CA VAL A 23 -6.51 3.11 -11.29
C VAL A 23 -6.69 1.60 -11.15
N GLU A 24 -7.53 0.99 -11.98
CA GLU A 24 -7.68 -0.48 -11.98
C GLU A 24 -6.35 -1.20 -12.24
N LYS A 25 -5.59 -0.75 -13.24
CA LYS A 25 -4.27 -1.31 -13.54
C LYS A 25 -3.30 -1.14 -12.37
N MET A 26 -3.28 0.05 -11.76
CA MET A 26 -2.43 0.31 -10.60
C MET A 26 -2.79 -0.62 -9.43
N LEU A 27 -4.08 -0.73 -9.08
CA LEU A 27 -4.56 -1.58 -7.99
C LEU A 27 -4.27 -3.07 -8.23
N LYS A 28 -4.28 -3.53 -9.49
CA LYS A 28 -3.91 -4.91 -9.85
C LYS A 28 -2.42 -5.22 -9.69
N LYS A 29 -1.55 -4.20 -9.81
CA LYS A 29 -0.09 -4.35 -9.71
C LYS A 29 0.44 -4.04 -8.31
N ALA A 30 -0.21 -3.12 -7.60
CA ALA A 30 0.26 -2.63 -6.32
C ALA A 30 0.30 -3.74 -5.27
N SER A 31 1.44 -3.88 -4.62
CA SER A 31 1.65 -4.83 -3.53
C SER A 31 2.72 -4.29 -2.59
N ILE A 32 2.44 -4.26 -1.29
CA ILE A 32 3.39 -3.85 -0.27
C ILE A 32 3.76 -5.09 0.55
N PRO A 33 5.05 -5.39 0.76
CA PRO A 33 5.46 -6.50 1.60
C PRO A 33 4.88 -6.41 3.02
N LEU A 34 4.40 -7.52 3.56
CA LEU A 34 3.85 -7.56 4.93
C LEU A 34 4.85 -7.06 5.98
N ALA A 35 6.15 -7.30 5.79
CA ALA A 35 7.20 -6.80 6.67
C ALA A 35 7.25 -5.27 6.74
N ASP A 36 7.01 -4.58 5.62
CA ASP A 36 7.00 -3.12 5.57
C ASP A 36 5.75 -2.56 6.25
N ILE A 37 4.60 -3.24 6.08
CA ILE A 37 3.37 -2.91 6.80
C ILE A 37 3.57 -3.07 8.31
N ALA A 38 4.16 -4.18 8.75
CA ALA A 38 4.46 -4.42 10.16
C ALA A 38 5.42 -3.36 10.74
N ALA A 39 6.46 -3.00 10.00
CA ALA A 39 7.41 -1.95 10.40
C ALA A 39 6.73 -0.57 10.51
N GLN A 40 5.81 -0.24 9.60
CA GLN A 40 5.04 1.00 9.67
C GLN A 40 4.07 1.01 10.86
N ASN A 41 3.38 -0.10 11.11
CA ASN A 41 2.49 -0.26 12.27
C ASN A 41 3.25 -0.11 13.60
N LEU A 42 4.47 -0.65 13.69
CA LEU A 42 5.31 -0.47 14.88
C LEU A 42 5.59 1.01 15.15
N LYS A 43 5.98 1.79 14.13
CA LYS A 43 6.19 3.24 14.29
C LYS A 43 4.95 3.97 14.78
N MET A 44 3.77 3.60 14.27
CA MET A 44 2.51 4.17 14.74
C MET A 44 2.22 3.81 16.20
N ASN A 45 2.48 2.55 16.60
CA ASN A 45 2.34 2.09 17.98
C ASN A 45 3.29 2.84 18.92
N ASP A 46 4.51 3.14 18.47
CA ASP A 46 5.53 3.89 19.21
C ASP A 46 5.25 5.41 19.26
N GLY A 47 4.15 5.87 18.66
CA GLY A 47 3.63 7.24 18.81
C GLY A 47 3.61 8.06 17.53
N GLU A 48 4.19 7.59 16.42
CA GLU A 48 4.22 8.30 15.14
C GLU A 48 2.90 8.13 14.34
N LYS A 49 1.75 8.38 14.98
CA LYS A 49 0.41 8.12 14.43
C LYS A 49 -0.35 9.34 13.91
N SER A 50 0.29 10.51 13.85
CA SER A 50 -0.31 11.69 13.23
C SER A 50 -0.35 11.55 11.70
N GLU A 51 -1.32 12.20 11.04
CA GLU A 51 -1.40 12.20 9.57
C GLU A 51 -0.09 12.66 8.92
N LYS A 52 0.56 13.68 9.49
CA LYS A 52 1.86 14.18 9.02
C LYS A 52 2.96 13.10 9.10
N ALA A 53 2.99 12.33 10.18
CA ALA A 53 3.95 11.24 10.35
C ALA A 53 3.68 10.10 9.36
N ILE A 54 2.41 9.71 9.20
CA ILE A 54 1.99 8.66 8.26
C ILE A 54 2.35 9.04 6.82
N LYS A 55 2.09 10.30 6.41
CA LYS A 55 2.51 10.80 5.09
C LYS A 55 4.02 10.71 4.90
N LYS A 56 4.79 11.13 5.92
CA LYS A 56 6.26 11.00 5.89
C LYS A 56 6.72 9.54 5.77
N HIS A 57 6.03 8.59 6.42
CA HIS A 57 6.35 7.17 6.27
C HIS A 57 6.09 6.67 4.86
N ALA A 58 4.95 7.03 4.27
CA ALA A 58 4.60 6.67 2.89
C ALA A 58 5.60 7.25 1.89
N ASP A 59 5.93 8.54 2.00
CA ASP A 59 6.91 9.20 1.12
C ASP A 59 8.30 8.56 1.23
N ALA A 60 8.74 8.22 2.45
CA ALA A 60 10.01 7.54 2.68
C ALA A 60 10.01 6.13 2.05
N TRP A 61 8.90 5.39 2.17
CA TRP A 61 8.77 4.07 1.56
C TRP A 61 8.79 4.16 0.04
N ILE A 62 8.06 5.11 -0.56
CA ILE A 62 8.07 5.34 -2.01
C ILE A 62 9.48 5.69 -2.49
N LYS A 63 10.17 6.61 -1.80
CA LYS A 63 11.55 6.99 -2.15
C LYS A 63 12.51 5.81 -2.10
N ALA A 64 12.37 4.92 -1.11
CA ALA A 64 13.20 3.72 -1.00
C ALA A 64 12.83 2.64 -2.03
N ASN A 65 11.58 2.63 -2.52
CA ASN A 65 11.02 1.63 -3.43
C ASN A 65 10.59 2.24 -4.78
N GLN A 66 11.29 3.27 -5.25
CA GLN A 66 10.81 4.11 -6.35
C GLN A 66 10.53 3.29 -7.62
N SER A 67 11.41 2.35 -7.99
CA SER A 67 11.20 1.49 -9.16
C SER A 67 9.94 0.62 -9.03
N THR A 68 9.70 0.06 -7.83
CA THR A 68 8.50 -0.72 -7.53
C THR A 68 7.25 0.14 -7.65
N PHE A 69 7.23 1.31 -7.00
CA PHE A 69 6.11 2.25 -7.08
C PHE A 69 5.85 2.72 -8.53
N ASP A 70 6.91 3.07 -9.25
CA ASP A 70 6.85 3.48 -10.66
C ASP A 70 6.25 2.38 -11.54
N SER A 71 6.48 1.10 -11.22
CA SER A 71 5.90 -0.03 -11.98
C SER A 71 4.37 -0.11 -11.86
N TRP A 72 3.81 0.40 -10.76
CA TRP A 72 2.37 0.42 -10.50
C TRP A 72 1.67 1.53 -11.27
N ILE A 73 2.30 2.69 -11.39
CA ILE A 73 1.72 3.89 -12.03
C ILE A 73 1.92 3.95 -13.56
N LYS A 74 2.83 3.13 -14.09
CA LYS A 74 3.07 2.98 -15.54
C LYS A 74 1.97 2.17 -16.24
#